data_AF-A8ILV5-F1
#
_entry.id   AF-A8ILV5-F1
#
_cell.length_a   1.000
_cell.length_b   1.000
_cell.length_c   1.000
_cell.angle_alpha   90.00
_cell.angle_beta   90.00
_cell.angle_gamma   90.00
#
_symmetry.space_group_name_H-M   'P 1'
#
loop_
_entity.id
_entity.type
_entity.pdbx_description
1 polymer ?
#
loop_
_entity_poly.entity_id
_entity_poly.type
_entity_poly.pdbx_seq_one_letter_code
_entity_poly.pdbx_strand_id
1 'polypeptide(L)'
;MWASVNWDIVQFVRQMPWLALEPPSSAQGFKLIPPLSDGGWWVIAGFFLTTSVLLWWVRTYLRARELGLGMHIPWAFASAIWLFLVLGFIRPLLMGSWSEAVPFGIFPHLDWTAAFSIRYGNLFYNPFHMLSIAFLYGSTLL
;
A
#
# COMPACT_ATOMS: atom_id res chain seq x y z
N MET A 1 -9.73 13.47 2.46
CA MET A 1 -9.76 13.56 3.94
C MET A 1 -10.39 14.86 4.42
N TRP A 2 -9.90 16.06 4.09
CA TRP A 2 -10.59 17.31 4.53
C TRP A 2 -12.08 17.40 4.16
N ALA A 3 -12.43 16.93 2.96
CA ALA A 3 -13.82 16.89 2.51
C ALA A 3 -14.73 15.98 3.36
N SER A 4 -14.21 14.92 4.01
CA SER A 4 -15.04 14.01 4.82
C SER A 4 -15.46 14.61 6.17
N VAL A 5 -14.84 15.73 6.56
CA VAL A 5 -15.18 16.49 7.78
C VAL A 5 -15.71 17.88 7.45
N ASN A 6 -16.23 18.09 6.23
CA ASN A 6 -16.79 19.36 5.77
C ASN A 6 -15.86 20.56 5.98
N TRP A 7 -14.54 20.35 5.82
CA TRP A 7 -13.52 21.39 6.00
C TRP A 7 -13.42 21.98 7.41
N ASP A 8 -14.02 21.32 8.42
CA ASP A 8 -13.88 21.70 9.82
C ASP A 8 -12.52 21.26 10.37
N ILE A 9 -11.71 22.24 10.78
CA ILE A 9 -10.35 22.04 11.30
C ILE A 9 -10.36 21.24 12.61
N VAL A 10 -11.31 21.53 13.51
CA VAL A 10 -11.41 20.84 14.80
C VAL A 10 -11.75 19.37 14.57
N GLN A 11 -12.69 19.10 13.65
CA GLN A 11 -13.05 17.73 13.29
C GLN A 11 -11.91 17.01 12.57
N PHE A 12 -11.20 17.70 11.68
CA PHE A 12 -10.06 17.14 10.97
C PHE A 12 -9.00 16.64 11.95
N VAL A 13 -8.60 17.49 12.91
CA VAL A 13 -7.60 17.11 13.92
C VAL A 13 -8.13 16.00 14.84
N ARG A 14 -9.37 16.13 15.34
CA ARG A 14 -9.98 15.14 16.24
C ARG A 14 -10.10 13.76 15.60
N GLN A 15 -10.46 13.69 14.32
CA GLN A 15 -10.73 12.44 13.61
C GLN A 15 -9.55 11.95 12.77
N MET A 16 -8.43 12.67 12.71
CA MET A 16 -7.30 12.39 11.82
C MET A 16 -6.88 10.89 11.79
N PRO A 17 -6.78 10.17 12.93
CA PRO A 17 -6.46 8.74 12.91
C PRO A 17 -7.50 7.84 12.20
N TRP A 18 -8.78 8.24 12.20
CA TRP A 18 -9.89 7.48 11.61
C TRP A 18 -10.21 7.90 10.17
N LEU A 19 -9.70 9.03 9.69
CA LEU A 19 -9.94 9.46 8.32
C LEU A 19 -9.21 8.53 7.34
N ALA A 20 -9.93 8.13 6.29
CA ALA A 20 -9.38 7.34 5.20
C ALA A 20 -9.74 7.92 3.83
N LEU A 21 -8.93 7.52 2.86
CA LEU A 21 -9.30 7.46 1.47
C LEU A 21 -9.44 5.98 1.11
N GLU A 22 -10.67 5.54 0.88
CA GLU A 22 -11.04 4.14 0.62
C GLU A 22 -10.94 3.79 -0.87
N PRO A 23 -10.60 2.53 -1.22
CA PRO A 23 -10.64 2.07 -2.60
C PRO A 23 -12.07 2.02 -3.15
N PRO A 24 -12.22 1.95 -4.49
CA PRO A 24 -13.50 1.71 -5.15
C PRO A 24 -14.25 0.50 -4.58
N SER A 25 -15.58 0.58 -4.56
CA SER A 25 -16.44 -0.52 -4.08
C SER A 25 -16.30 -1.78 -4.94
N SER A 26 -16.59 -2.95 -4.36
CA SER A 26 -16.45 -4.24 -5.05
C SER A 26 -17.30 -4.34 -6.33
N ALA A 27 -18.48 -3.70 -6.33
CA ALA A 27 -19.38 -3.63 -7.48
C ALA A 27 -18.76 -2.94 -8.71
N GLN A 28 -17.75 -2.09 -8.52
CA GLN A 28 -17.05 -1.40 -9.60
C GLN A 28 -15.91 -2.23 -10.22
N GLY A 29 -15.57 -3.39 -9.65
CA GLY A 29 -14.50 -4.25 -10.14
C GLY A 29 -13.16 -3.53 -10.23
N PHE A 30 -12.40 -3.78 -11.30
CA PHE A 30 -11.10 -3.17 -11.58
C PHE A 30 -11.21 -2.00 -12.58
N LYS A 31 -12.15 -1.08 -12.34
CA LYS A 31 -12.34 0.08 -13.21
C LYS A 31 -11.18 1.07 -13.04
N LEU A 32 -10.55 1.47 -14.14
CA LEU A 32 -9.44 2.46 -14.13
C LEU A 32 -9.90 3.87 -13.76
N ILE A 33 -11.14 4.23 -14.10
CA ILE A 33 -11.71 5.57 -13.87
C ILE A 33 -13.04 5.42 -13.12
N PRO A 34 -13.02 5.15 -11.79
CA PRO A 34 -14.21 5.21 -10.95
C PRO A 34 -14.63 6.66 -10.69
N PRO A 35 -15.90 6.91 -10.31
CA PRO A 35 -16.35 8.22 -9.86
C PRO A 35 -15.46 8.75 -8.72
N LEU A 36 -15.14 10.05 -8.73
CA LEU A 36 -14.24 10.63 -7.73
C LEU A 36 -14.71 10.41 -6.29
N SER A 37 -16.01 10.55 -6.03
CA SER A 37 -16.63 10.34 -4.72
C SER A 37 -16.71 8.88 -4.28
N ASP A 38 -16.43 7.93 -5.18
CA ASP A 38 -16.55 6.49 -4.94
C ASP A 38 -15.25 5.79 -5.38
N GLY A 39 -14.16 6.11 -4.68
CA GLY A 39 -12.84 5.49 -4.89
C GLY A 39 -11.98 6.08 -6.02
N GLY A 40 -12.50 6.99 -6.85
CA GLY A 40 -11.70 7.64 -7.90
C GLY A 40 -10.48 8.40 -7.36
N TRP A 41 -10.64 9.10 -6.23
CA TRP A 41 -9.51 9.76 -5.56
C TRP A 41 -8.45 8.77 -5.07
N TRP A 42 -8.84 7.56 -4.63
CA TRP A 42 -7.91 6.52 -4.21
C TRP A 42 -7.06 6.03 -5.39
N VAL A 43 -7.66 5.81 -6.56
CA VAL A 43 -6.92 5.38 -7.76
C VAL A 43 -5.90 6.45 -8.19
N ILE A 44 -6.29 7.72 -8.16
CA ILE A 44 -5.39 8.84 -8.49
C ILE A 44 -4.23 8.92 -7.49
N ALA A 45 -4.51 8.85 -6.19
CA ALA A 45 -3.48 8.86 -5.15
C ALA A 45 -2.54 7.65 -5.28
N GLY A 46 -3.08 6.46 -5.52
CA GLY A 46 -2.32 5.23 -5.73
C GLY A 46 -1.42 5.30 -6.97
N PHE A 47 -1.90 5.89 -8.07
CA PHE A 47 -1.10 6.14 -9.27
C PHE A 47 0.11 7.04 -8.95
N PHE A 48 -0.12 8.23 -8.38
CA PHE A 48 0.97 9.15 -8.06
C PHE A 48 1.97 8.58 -7.04
N LEU A 49 1.47 7.86 -6.03
CA LEU A 49 2.32 7.17 -5.05
C LEU A 49 3.21 6.12 -5.74
N THR A 50 2.61 5.25 -6.56
CA THR A 50 3.34 4.19 -7.26
C THR A 50 4.38 4.78 -8.21
N THR A 51 4.01 5.80 -9.00
CA THR A 51 4.95 6.50 -9.88
C THR A 51 6.09 7.14 -9.10
N SER A 52 5.80 7.81 -7.97
CA SER A 52 6.83 8.41 -7.11
C SER A 52 7.84 7.36 -6.61
N VAL A 53 7.36 6.19 -6.16
CA VAL A 53 8.21 5.09 -5.67
C VAL A 53 9.08 4.53 -6.79
N LEU A 54 8.51 4.29 -7.98
CA LEU A 54 9.27 3.76 -9.13
C LEU A 54 10.31 4.77 -9.65
N LEU A 55 9.97 6.06 -9.71
CA LEU A 55 10.92 7.11 -10.06
C LEU A 55 12.05 7.22 -9.03
N TRP A 56 11.74 7.03 -7.75
CA TRP A 56 12.77 6.98 -6.70
C TRP A 56 13.70 5.78 -6.88
N TRP A 57 13.15 4.61 -7.22
CA TRP A 57 13.96 3.44 -7.53
C TRP A 57 14.90 3.70 -8.73
N VAL A 58 14.38 4.26 -9.82
CA VAL A 58 15.19 4.66 -11.00
C VAL A 58 16.30 5.63 -10.58
N ARG A 59 15.99 6.61 -9.71
CA ARG A 59 17.00 7.53 -9.16
C ARG A 59 18.10 6.76 -8.43
N THR A 60 17.78 5.83 -7.54
CA THR A 60 18.79 5.04 -6.81
C THR A 60 19.70 4.25 -7.76
N TYR A 61 19.11 3.66 -8.81
CA TYR A 61 19.84 2.92 -9.85
C TYR A 61 20.81 3.83 -10.61
N LEU A 62 20.34 4.99 -11.08
CA LEU A 62 21.16 5.93 -11.85
C LEU A 62 22.33 6.47 -11.02
N ARG A 63 22.11 6.79 -9.73
CA ARG A 63 23.18 7.27 -8.85
C ARG A 63 24.27 6.22 -8.64
N ALA A 64 23.90 4.97 -8.40
CA ALA A 64 24.87 3.88 -8.26
C ALA A 64 25.71 3.72 -9.54
N ARG A 65 25.06 3.78 -10.71
CA ARG A 65 25.73 3.67 -12.01
C ARG A 65 26.72 4.81 -12.27
N GLU A 66 26.31 6.05 -12.03
CA GLU A 66 27.15 7.23 -12.29
C GLU A 66 28.38 7.31 -11.39
N LEU A 67 28.29 6.76 -10.18
CA LEU A 67 29.41 6.69 -9.23
C LEU A 67 30.27 5.42 -9.40
N GLY A 68 29.94 4.53 -10.35
CA GLY A 68 30.64 3.26 -10.54
C GLY A 68 30.49 2.28 -9.35
N LEU A 69 29.39 2.40 -8.59
CA LEU A 69 29.10 1.54 -7.43
C LEU A 69 28.38 0.26 -7.84
N GLY A 70 28.42 -0.76 -6.97
CA GLY A 70 27.61 -1.96 -7.12
C GLY A 70 26.10 -1.72 -6.93
N MET A 71 25.27 -2.56 -7.55
CA MET A 71 23.80 -2.40 -7.59
C MET A 71 23.05 -2.99 -6.39
N HIS A 72 23.72 -3.19 -5.26
CA HIS A 72 23.12 -3.82 -4.07
C HIS A 72 21.92 -3.02 -3.54
N ILE A 73 22.03 -1.69 -3.43
CA ILE A 73 20.97 -0.84 -2.86
C ILE A 73 19.71 -0.80 -3.74
N PRO A 74 19.79 -0.54 -5.06
CA PRO A 74 18.60 -0.60 -5.92
C PRO A 74 17.89 -1.95 -5.88
N TRP A 75 18.62 -3.06 -5.87
CA TRP A 75 18.03 -4.39 -5.83
C TRP A 75 17.44 -4.76 -4.46
N ALA A 76 18.10 -4.35 -3.36
CA ALA A 76 17.53 -4.50 -2.02
C ALA A 76 16.22 -3.69 -1.89
N PHE A 77 16.20 -2.44 -2.40
CA PHE A 77 14.98 -1.62 -2.37
C PHE A 77 13.86 -2.19 -3.25
N ALA A 78 14.19 -2.83 -4.38
CA ALA A 78 13.20 -3.50 -5.22
C ALA A 78 12.41 -4.59 -4.46
N SER A 79 13.02 -5.26 -3.46
CA SER A 79 12.34 -6.23 -2.60
C SER A 79 11.23 -5.59 -1.75
N ALA A 80 11.43 -4.36 -1.25
CA ALA A 80 10.39 -3.61 -0.54
C ALA A 80 9.26 -3.15 -1.49
N ILE A 81 9.63 -2.71 -2.69
CA ILE A 81 8.67 -2.31 -3.74
C ILE A 81 7.77 -3.50 -4.13
N TRP A 82 8.32 -4.71 -4.16
CA TRP A 82 7.54 -5.92 -4.43
C TRP A 82 6.36 -6.08 -3.48
N LEU A 83 6.57 -6.02 -2.15
CA LEU A 83 5.48 -6.13 -1.18
C LEU A 83 4.44 -5.01 -1.37
N PHE A 84 4.90 -3.77 -1.58
CA PHE A 84 4.03 -2.63 -1.85
C PHE A 84 3.13 -2.86 -3.08
N LEU A 85 3.69 -3.33 -4.20
CA LEU A 85 2.94 -3.62 -5.42
C LEU A 85 2.00 -4.82 -5.25
N VAL A 86 2.39 -5.85 -4.49
CA VAL A 86 1.51 -7.00 -4.21
C VAL A 86 0.24 -6.54 -3.51
N LEU A 87 0.36 -5.72 -2.46
CA LEU A 87 -0.78 -5.27 -1.65
C LEU A 87 -1.68 -4.29 -2.40
N GLY A 88 -1.10 -3.33 -3.13
CA GLY A 88 -1.83 -2.23 -3.74
C GLY A 88 -2.27 -2.45 -5.19
N PHE A 89 -1.66 -3.39 -5.92
CA PHE A 89 -1.86 -3.51 -7.37
C PHE A 89 -2.00 -4.95 -7.86
N ILE A 90 -0.99 -5.81 -7.66
CA ILE A 90 -0.94 -7.14 -8.26
C ILE A 90 -2.06 -8.04 -7.70
N ARG A 91 -2.22 -8.12 -6.37
CA ARG A 91 -3.29 -8.92 -5.79
C ARG A 91 -4.68 -8.36 -6.13
N PRO A 92 -4.98 -7.06 -5.97
CA PRO A 92 -6.26 -6.50 -6.41
C PRO A 92 -6.60 -6.78 -7.88
N LEU A 93 -5.61 -6.71 -8.78
CA LEU A 93 -5.77 -7.07 -10.20
C LEU A 93 -6.16 -8.54 -10.37
N LEU A 94 -5.43 -9.45 -9.71
CA LEU A 94 -5.70 -10.89 -9.76
C LEU A 94 -7.06 -11.27 -9.14
N MET A 95 -7.52 -10.51 -8.15
CA MET A 95 -8.84 -10.68 -7.53
C MET A 95 -9.96 -9.97 -8.32
N GLY A 96 -9.61 -9.20 -9.35
CA GLY A 96 -10.58 -8.52 -10.22
C GLY A 96 -11.26 -7.29 -9.61
N SER A 97 -10.77 -6.76 -8.49
CA SER A 97 -11.38 -5.60 -7.82
C SER A 97 -10.39 -4.75 -7.03
N TRP A 98 -10.50 -3.43 -7.16
CA TRP A 98 -9.75 -2.49 -6.32
C TRP A 98 -10.14 -2.55 -4.84
N SER A 99 -11.35 -3.02 -4.52
CA SER A 99 -11.83 -3.16 -3.13
C SER A 99 -10.97 -4.10 -2.26
N GLU A 100 -10.12 -4.90 -2.89
CA GLU A 100 -9.18 -5.79 -2.23
C GLU A 100 -7.87 -5.10 -1.81
N ALA A 101 -7.65 -3.86 -2.23
CA ALA A 101 -6.45 -3.07 -1.91
C ALA A 101 -6.52 -2.40 -0.54
N VAL A 102 -5.39 -1.90 -0.06
CA VAL A 102 -5.25 -1.24 1.24
C VAL A 102 -5.79 0.21 1.17
N PRO A 103 -6.60 0.67 2.14
CA PRO A 103 -7.02 2.06 2.21
C PRO A 103 -5.88 2.98 2.67
N PHE A 104 -5.93 4.25 2.28
CA PHE A 104 -5.00 5.25 2.80
C PHE A 104 -5.59 5.91 4.05
N GLY A 105 -5.23 5.43 5.24
CA GLY A 105 -5.65 5.97 6.53
C GLY A 105 -4.92 5.29 7.69
N ILE A 106 -4.78 5.94 8.85
CA ILE A 106 -3.97 5.42 9.98
C ILE A 106 -4.62 4.21 10.62
N PHE A 107 -5.83 4.29 11.17
CA PHE A 107 -6.53 3.11 11.69
C PHE A 107 -7.11 2.22 10.58
N PRO A 108 -7.65 2.77 9.47
CA PRO A 108 -8.21 1.94 8.40
C PRO A 108 -7.23 0.93 7.78
N HIS A 109 -5.93 1.24 7.63
CA HIS A 109 -4.97 0.23 7.12
C HIS A 109 -4.65 -0.86 8.17
N LEU A 110 -4.74 -0.56 9.46
CA LEU A 110 -4.60 -1.55 10.54
C LEU A 110 -5.82 -2.48 10.55
N ASP A 111 -7.02 -1.90 10.45
CA ASP A 111 -8.27 -2.66 10.36
C ASP A 111 -8.29 -3.57 9.13
N TRP A 112 -7.83 -3.07 7.98
CA TRP A 112 -7.64 -3.88 6.78
C TRP A 112 -6.71 -5.07 7.03
N THR A 113 -5.59 -4.86 7.74
CA THR A 113 -4.61 -5.92 8.03
C THR A 113 -5.22 -7.01 8.93
N ALA A 114 -5.95 -6.60 9.97
CA ALA A 114 -6.66 -7.55 10.83
C ALA A 114 -7.74 -8.31 10.07
N ALA A 115 -8.56 -7.60 9.28
CA ALA A 115 -9.62 -8.19 8.46
C ALA A 115 -9.07 -9.15 7.41
N PHE A 116 -7.90 -8.85 6.82
CA PHE A 116 -7.22 -9.73 5.87
C PHE A 116 -6.88 -11.08 6.51
N SER A 117 -6.34 -11.08 7.73
CA SER A 117 -6.03 -12.31 8.45
C SER A 117 -7.27 -13.13 8.77
N ILE A 118 -8.35 -12.47 9.21
CA ILE A 118 -9.62 -13.13 9.51
C ILE A 118 -10.23 -13.74 8.24
N ARG A 119 -10.27 -12.98 7.15
CA ARG A 119 -10.84 -13.42 5.86
C ARG A 119 -10.16 -14.66 5.30
N TYR A 120 -8.85 -14.79 5.49
CA TYR A 120 -8.05 -15.89 4.94
C TYR A 120 -7.72 -16.99 5.97
N GLY A 121 -8.44 -17.07 7.08
CA GLY A 121 -8.33 -18.20 8.01
C GLY A 121 -7.06 -18.20 8.85
N ASN A 122 -6.64 -17.02 9.33
CA ASN A 122 -5.49 -16.76 10.20
C ASN A 122 -4.12 -16.92 9.51
N LEU A 123 -3.44 -15.78 9.28
CA LEU A 123 -2.12 -15.73 8.65
C LEU A 123 -1.00 -16.44 9.41
N PHE A 124 -1.18 -16.77 10.69
CA PHE A 124 -0.18 -17.57 11.40
C PHE A 124 0.03 -18.95 10.77
N TYR A 125 -0.91 -19.47 9.99
CA TYR A 125 -0.75 -20.74 9.29
C TYR A 125 -0.18 -20.60 7.88
N ASN A 126 0.11 -19.38 7.40
CA ASN A 126 0.78 -19.17 6.12
C ASN A 126 2.31 -19.33 6.28
N PRO A 127 2.95 -20.32 5.63
CA PRO A 127 4.38 -20.57 5.81
C PRO A 127 5.27 -19.40 5.35
N PHE A 128 4.84 -18.61 4.35
CA PHE A 128 5.59 -17.42 3.93
C PHE A 128 5.48 -16.28 4.95
N HIS A 129 4.36 -16.17 5.65
CA HIS A 129 4.21 -15.21 6.75
C HIS A 129 5.12 -15.60 7.93
N MET A 130 5.20 -16.89 8.27
CA MET A 130 6.15 -17.40 9.28
C MET A 130 7.60 -17.07 8.91
N LEU A 131 8.01 -17.31 7.65
CA LEU A 131 9.35 -16.97 7.17
C LEU A 131 9.60 -15.46 7.24
N SER A 132 8.63 -14.64 6.87
CA SER A 132 8.76 -13.18 6.96
C SER A 132 8.98 -12.71 8.39
N ILE A 133 8.30 -13.31 9.38
CA ILE A 133 8.53 -13.03 10.81
C ILE A 133 9.93 -13.45 11.23
N ALA A 134 10.38 -14.64 10.81
CA ALA A 134 11.72 -15.14 11.15
C ALA A 134 12.82 -14.19 10.64
N PHE A 135 12.70 -13.69 9.40
CA PHE A 135 13.66 -12.72 8.85
C PHE A 135 13.54 -11.33 9.48
N LEU A 136 12.34 -10.90 9.87
CA LEU A 136 12.15 -9.64 10.60
C LEU A 136 12.81 -9.69 11.99
N TYR A 137 12.68 -10.80 12.72
CA TYR A 137 13.37 -10.95 14.00
C TYR A 137 14.87 -11.11 13.80
N GLY A 138 15.28 -11.92 12.82
CA GLY A 138 16.69 -12.11 12.46
C GLY A 138 17.41 -10.81 12.08
N SER A 139 16.74 -9.87 11.41
CA SER A 139 17.36 -8.58 11.01
C SER A 139 17.60 -7.63 12.17
N THR A 140 16.91 -7.82 13.31
CA THR A 140 17.18 -7.08 14.55
C THR A 140 18.20 -7.76 15.44
N LEU A 141 18.44 -9.06 15.22
CA LEU A 141 19.41 -9.86 15.96
C LEU A 141 20.82 -9.74 15.38
N LEU A 142 20.95 -9.73 14.04
CA LEU A 142 22.21 -9.58 13.32
C LEU A 142 22.67 -8.11 13.27
#